data_AF-A0A7S1JJH6-F1
#
_entry.id   AF-A0A7S1JJH6-F1
#
_cell.length_a   1.000
_cell.length_b   1.000
_cell.length_c   1.000
_cell.angle_alpha   90.00
_cell.angle_beta   90.00
_cell.angle_gamma   90.00
#
_symmetry.space_group_name_H-M   'P 1'
#
loop_
_entity.id
_entity.type
_entity.pdbx_description
1 polymer ?
#
loop_
_entity_poly.entity_id
_entity_poly.type
_entity_poly.pdbx_seq_one_letter_code
_entity_poly.pdbx_strand_id
1 'polypeptide(L)'
;IAYPPGMVVRRLALEAFPRWDKIGTDMCQKEAAAFMHHQLSSVPTKDLVSRLTLNCTANSVPSVLPTDQKRITLLHVADKTHIPEALTQDVKKRYPRARVAELKSGGDFPYLSRPDDVTLHIVVHLRAAGVFPQAHLTTRHDKVTHNG
;
A
#
# COMPACT_ATOMS: atom_id res chain seq x y z
N ILE A 1 6.47 34.83 -7.27
CA ILE A 1 5.97 34.02 -8.41
C ILE A 1 4.76 33.26 -7.91
N ALA A 2 3.55 33.60 -8.39
CA ALA A 2 2.32 32.91 -8.00
C ALA A 2 2.18 31.63 -8.83
N TYR A 3 2.15 30.48 -8.17
CA TYR A 3 1.94 29.20 -8.84
C TYR A 3 0.46 29.05 -9.22
N PRO A 4 0.13 28.58 -10.43
CA PRO A 4 -1.25 28.28 -10.79
C PRO A 4 -1.81 27.18 -9.87
N PRO A 5 -3.11 27.22 -9.52
CA PRO A 5 -3.72 26.34 -8.52
C PRO A 5 -3.44 24.84 -8.75
N GLY A 6 -3.46 24.39 -10.01
CA GLY A 6 -3.18 22.99 -10.34
C GLY A 6 -1.76 22.53 -10.01
N MET A 7 -0.77 23.43 -10.08
CA MET A 7 0.61 23.14 -9.73
C MET A 7 0.80 23.07 -8.21
N VAL A 8 0.06 23.89 -7.45
CA VAL A 8 0.04 23.84 -5.98
C VAL A 8 -0.58 22.54 -5.49
N VAL A 9 -1.72 22.13 -6.06
CA VAL A 9 -2.38 20.86 -5.73
C VAL A 9 -1.46 19.68 -6.01
N ARG A 10 -0.84 19.66 -7.19
CA ARG A 10 0.11 18.60 -7.54
C ARG A 10 1.31 18.59 -6.61
N ARG A 11 1.85 19.76 -6.27
CA ARG A 11 2.95 19.89 -5.31
C ARG A 11 2.55 19.38 -3.92
N LEU A 12 1.37 19.75 -3.41
CA LEU A 12 0.85 19.26 -2.13
C LEU A 12 0.65 17.74 -2.15
N ALA A 13 0.12 17.19 -3.25
CA ALA A 13 0.01 15.75 -3.42
C ALA A 13 1.39 15.10 -3.39
N LEU A 14 2.36 15.59 -4.15
CA LEU A 14 3.72 15.02 -4.21
C LEU A 14 4.51 15.23 -2.91
N GLU A 15 4.28 16.32 -2.18
CA GLU A 15 4.89 16.59 -0.86
C GLU A 15 4.29 15.69 0.23
N ALA A 16 3.07 15.19 0.04
CA ALA A 16 2.47 14.17 0.90
C ALA A 16 3.03 12.76 0.59
N PHE A 17 3.72 12.56 -0.54
CA PHE A 17 4.37 11.30 -0.84
C PHE A 17 5.70 11.14 -0.09
N PRO A 18 6.12 9.89 0.11
CA PRO A 18 7.33 9.59 0.84
C PRO A 18 8.57 10.23 0.24
N ARG A 19 9.30 10.95 1.09
CA ARG A 19 10.69 11.32 0.79
C ARG A 19 11.53 10.04 0.74
N TRP A 20 11.78 9.58 -0.49
CA TRP A 20 12.52 8.35 -0.83
C TRP A 20 14.05 8.57 -0.84
N ASP A 21 14.49 9.80 -0.57
CA ASP A 21 15.89 10.23 -0.40
C ASP A 21 16.44 9.95 1.01
N LYS A 22 15.67 9.30 1.89
CA LYS A 22 16.13 8.93 3.23
C LYS A 22 17.34 7.98 3.14
N ILE A 23 18.38 8.33 3.89
CA ILE A 23 19.58 7.49 4.06
C ILE A 23 19.15 6.14 4.64
N GLY A 24 19.53 5.04 3.99
CA GLY A 24 19.19 3.67 4.39
C GLY A 24 17.99 3.04 3.66
N THR A 25 17.32 3.76 2.76
CA THR A 25 16.25 3.18 1.92
C THR A 25 16.84 2.27 0.83
N ASP A 26 16.33 1.03 0.79
CA ASP A 26 16.67 0.01 -0.22
C ASP A 26 16.22 0.43 -1.63
N MET A 27 16.91 -0.07 -2.66
CA MET A 27 16.65 0.28 -4.07
C MET A 27 15.22 -0.06 -4.50
N CYS A 28 14.68 -1.22 -4.10
CA CYS A 28 13.31 -1.60 -4.44
C CYS A 28 12.27 -0.59 -3.88
N GLN A 29 12.53 -0.01 -2.71
CA GLN A 29 11.65 1.01 -2.13
C GLN A 29 11.75 2.35 -2.89
N LYS A 30 12.96 2.71 -3.35
CA LYS A 30 13.18 3.91 -4.18
C LYS A 30 12.51 3.80 -5.55
N GLU A 31 12.63 2.65 -6.20
CA GLU A 31 11.99 2.38 -7.49
C GLU A 31 10.47 2.39 -7.37
N ALA A 32 9.92 1.78 -6.31
CA ALA A 32 8.49 1.85 -6.00
C ALA A 32 8.01 3.30 -5.83
N ALA A 33 8.76 4.12 -5.08
CA ALA A 33 8.41 5.53 -4.88
C ALA A 33 8.52 6.33 -6.19
N ALA A 34 9.55 6.12 -7.00
CA ALA A 34 9.73 6.76 -8.30
C ALA A 34 8.60 6.38 -9.28
N PHE A 35 8.22 5.11 -9.30
CA PHE A 35 7.07 4.64 -10.08
C PHE A 35 5.79 5.33 -9.63
N MET A 36 5.51 5.38 -8.33
CA MET A 36 4.32 6.04 -7.80
C MET A 36 4.31 7.55 -8.08
N HIS A 37 5.47 8.20 -8.03
CA HIS A 37 5.60 9.60 -8.43
C HIS A 37 5.24 9.81 -9.90
N HIS A 38 5.73 8.93 -10.78
CA HIS A 38 5.39 8.95 -12.20
C HIS A 38 3.88 8.73 -12.42
N GLN A 39 3.27 7.74 -11.75
CA GLN A 39 1.83 7.50 -11.82
C GLN A 39 1.02 8.70 -11.30
N LEU A 40 1.45 9.35 -10.23
CA LEU A 40 0.77 10.55 -9.72
C LEU A 40 0.81 11.70 -10.74
N SER A 41 1.89 11.78 -11.53
CA SER A 41 2.02 12.79 -12.56
C SER A 41 1.02 12.63 -13.72
N SER A 42 0.49 11.42 -13.96
CA SER A 42 -0.53 11.18 -14.97
C SER A 42 -1.96 11.38 -14.47
N VAL A 43 -2.18 11.56 -13.16
CA VAL A 43 -3.53 11.77 -12.59
C VAL A 43 -4.04 13.19 -12.91
N PRO A 44 -5.28 13.33 -13.42
CA PRO A 44 -5.89 14.63 -13.65
C PRO A 44 -6.00 15.46 -12.38
N THR A 45 -5.76 16.77 -12.49
CA THR A 45 -5.81 17.70 -11.34
C THR A 45 -7.16 17.67 -10.62
N LYS A 46 -8.27 17.55 -11.35
CA LYS A 46 -9.62 17.44 -10.76
C LYS A 46 -9.73 16.26 -9.78
N ASP A 47 -9.17 15.11 -10.16
CA ASP A 47 -9.20 13.90 -9.36
C ASP A 47 -8.26 14.00 -8.16
N LEU A 48 -7.10 14.65 -8.34
CA LEU A 48 -6.17 14.96 -7.24
C LEU A 48 -6.84 15.86 -6.20
N VAL A 49 -7.50 16.94 -6.62
CA VAL A 49 -8.23 17.84 -5.71
C VAL A 49 -9.29 17.05 -4.95
N SER A 50 -10.13 16.27 -5.65
CA SER A 50 -11.20 15.50 -5.02
C SER A 50 -10.66 14.54 -3.95
N ARG A 51 -9.58 13.81 -4.26
CA ARG A 51 -8.93 12.90 -3.30
C ARG A 51 -8.30 13.63 -2.12
N LEU A 52 -7.61 14.74 -2.37
CA LEU A 52 -7.01 15.55 -1.30
C LEU A 52 -8.08 16.11 -0.38
N THR A 53 -9.18 16.64 -0.93
CA THR A 53 -10.32 17.09 -0.15
C THR A 53 -10.84 15.97 0.74
N LEU A 54 -11.06 14.75 0.21
CA LEU A 54 -11.52 13.61 1.00
C LEU A 54 -10.54 13.19 2.12
N ASN A 55 -9.23 13.25 1.86
CA ASN A 55 -8.23 12.92 2.88
C ASN A 55 -8.09 14.00 3.96
N CYS A 56 -8.32 15.28 3.61
CA CYS A 56 -8.24 16.40 4.55
C CYS A 56 -9.55 16.66 5.30
N THR A 57 -10.68 16.13 4.83
CA THR A 57 -11.95 16.18 5.56
C THR A 57 -11.97 15.12 6.65
N ALA A 58 -12.05 15.55 7.91
CA ALA A 58 -12.15 14.66 9.06
C ALA A 58 -13.51 13.94 9.06
N ASN A 59 -13.54 12.73 8.48
CA ASN A 59 -14.73 11.90 8.42
C ASN A 59 -14.51 10.65 9.28
N SER A 60 -15.38 10.42 10.25
CA SER A 60 -15.36 9.20 11.07
C SER A 60 -16.32 8.17 10.50
N VAL A 61 -15.85 6.93 10.32
CA VAL A 61 -16.71 5.81 9.93
C VAL A 61 -17.37 5.23 11.19
N PRO A 62 -18.68 5.43 11.41
CA PRO A 62 -19.31 5.20 12.71
C PRO A 62 -19.29 3.73 13.16
N SER A 63 -19.41 2.80 12.23
CA SER A 63 -19.55 1.36 12.53
C SER A 63 -18.30 0.56 12.19
N VAL A 64 -18.00 -0.44 13.02
CA VAL A 64 -17.14 -1.56 12.61
C VAL A 64 -17.87 -2.28 11.48
N LEU A 65 -17.15 -2.72 10.45
CA LEU A 65 -17.74 -3.50 9.36
C LEU A 65 -18.52 -4.70 9.95
N PRO A 66 -19.71 -5.03 9.44
CA PRO A 66 -20.52 -6.17 9.90
C PRO A 66 -19.92 -7.50 9.41
N THR A 67 -18.65 -7.73 9.70
CA THR A 67 -17.87 -8.90 9.28
C THR A 67 -17.14 -9.45 10.50
N ASP A 68 -17.02 -10.77 10.58
CA ASP A 68 -16.19 -11.41 11.60
C ASP A 68 -14.75 -10.90 11.48
N GLN A 69 -14.29 -10.18 12.50
CA GLN A 69 -12.96 -9.59 12.55
C GLN A 69 -11.84 -10.61 12.35
N LYS A 70 -12.05 -11.90 12.67
CA LYS A 70 -11.06 -12.96 12.40
C LYS A 70 -10.77 -13.15 10.90
N ARG A 71 -11.66 -12.65 10.04
CA ARG A 71 -11.53 -12.62 8.58
C ARG A 71 -10.90 -11.31 8.07
N ILE A 72 -10.39 -10.46 8.96
CA ILE A 72 -9.64 -9.26 8.59
C ILE A 72 -8.16 -9.54 8.80
N THR A 73 -7.32 -9.12 7.86
CA THR A 73 -5.87 -9.14 8.00
C THR A 73 -5.33 -7.73 7.83
N LEU A 74 -4.74 -7.21 8.90
CA LEU A 74 -4.03 -5.94 8.90
C LEU A 74 -2.59 -6.21 8.49
N LEU A 75 -2.25 -5.85 7.26
CA LEU A 75 -0.88 -5.92 6.77
C LEU A 75 -0.15 -4.63 7.13
N HIS A 76 0.92 -4.75 7.90
CA HIS A 76 1.69 -3.63 8.40
C HIS A 76 3.18 -3.82 8.05
N VAL A 77 3.89 -2.72 7.82
CA VAL A 77 5.34 -2.72 7.56
C VAL A 77 6.04 -2.13 8.78
N ALA A 78 7.02 -2.84 9.33
CA ALA A 78 7.75 -2.41 10.53
C ALA A 78 8.73 -1.25 10.29
N ASP A 79 9.04 -0.93 9.04
CA ASP A 79 9.87 0.22 8.66
C ASP A 79 9.22 1.56 9.04
N LYS A 80 10.03 2.62 9.05
CA LYS A 80 9.53 4.00 9.11
C LYS A 80 8.75 4.35 7.83
N THR A 81 7.43 4.25 7.90
CA THR A 81 6.49 4.72 6.88
C THR A 81 6.00 6.14 7.20
N HIS A 82 5.28 6.75 6.26
CA HIS A 82 4.62 8.06 6.46
C HIS A 82 3.28 7.92 7.19
N ILE A 83 2.78 6.70 7.35
CA ILE A 83 1.59 6.42 8.15
C ILE A 83 1.96 6.64 9.63
N PRO A 84 1.30 7.56 10.35
CA PRO A 84 1.59 7.80 11.76
C PRO A 84 1.29 6.55 12.59
N GLU A 85 2.17 6.24 13.55
CA GLU A 85 1.98 5.08 14.42
C GLU A 85 0.65 5.14 15.19
N ALA A 86 0.21 6.33 15.59
CA ALA A 86 -1.10 6.54 16.23
C ALA A 86 -2.25 5.99 15.38
N LEU A 87 -2.20 6.19 14.06
CA LEU A 87 -3.23 5.68 13.15
C LEU A 87 -3.19 4.15 13.06
N THR A 88 -1.99 3.57 12.98
CA THR A 88 -1.79 2.11 13.05
C THR A 88 -2.39 1.53 14.33
N GLN A 89 -2.15 2.17 15.48
CA GLN A 89 -2.67 1.76 16.77
C GLN A 89 -4.20 1.88 16.84
N ASP A 90 -4.78 2.94 16.30
CA ASP A 90 -6.23 3.13 16.29
C ASP A 90 -6.94 2.10 15.41
N VAL A 91 -6.34 1.72 14.27
CA VAL A 91 -6.83 0.61 13.44
C VAL A 91 -6.76 -0.72 14.20
N LYS A 92 -5.65 -1.01 14.88
CA LYS A 92 -5.51 -2.22 15.72
C LYS A 92 -6.53 -2.25 16.86
N LYS A 93 -6.79 -1.13 17.54
CA LYS A 93 -7.83 -1.00 18.58
C LYS A 93 -9.24 -1.17 18.02
N ARG A 94 -9.49 -0.72 16.80
CA ARG A 94 -10.78 -0.86 16.13
C ARG A 94 -11.08 -2.31 15.74
N TYR A 95 -10.04 -3.08 15.41
CA TYR A 95 -10.15 -4.49 15.00
C TYR A 95 -9.29 -5.41 15.87
N PRO A 96 -9.59 -5.55 17.17
CA PRO A 96 -8.74 -6.28 18.13
C PRO A 96 -8.65 -7.78 17.83
N ARG A 97 -9.59 -8.35 17.06
CA ARG A 97 -9.58 -9.77 16.67
C ARG A 97 -9.10 -10.00 15.24
N ALA A 98 -8.67 -8.95 14.53
CA ALA A 98 -8.05 -9.09 13.23
C ALA A 98 -6.67 -9.75 13.35
N ARG A 99 -6.29 -10.46 12.29
CA ARG A 99 -4.93 -11.00 12.17
C ARG A 99 -4.00 -9.85 11.82
N VAL A 100 -2.84 -9.79 12.46
CA VAL A 100 -1.79 -8.83 12.11
C VAL A 100 -0.70 -9.57 11.36
N ALA A 101 -0.46 -9.17 10.12
CA ALA A 101 0.64 -9.64 9.30
C ALA A 101 1.68 -8.52 9.23
N GLU A 102 2.93 -8.83 9.54
CA GLU A 102 4.00 -7.85 9.58
C GLU A 102 5.06 -8.16 8.53
N LEU A 103 5.37 -7.14 7.73
CA LEU A 103 6.49 -7.12 6.82
C LEU A 103 7.68 -6.47 7.52
N LYS A 104 8.83 -7.15 7.50
CA LYS A 104 10.07 -6.61 8.09
C LYS A 104 10.50 -5.29 7.45
N SER A 105 10.29 -5.17 6.14
CA SER A 105 10.60 -3.98 5.37
C SER A 105 9.66 -3.85 4.17
N GLY A 106 9.58 -2.65 3.59
CA GLY A 106 8.75 -2.40 2.39
C GLY A 106 8.39 -0.95 2.13
N GLY A 107 8.67 -0.05 3.09
CA GLY A 107 8.31 1.36 2.99
C GLY A 107 6.81 1.57 2.82
N ASP A 108 6.43 2.66 2.16
CA ASP A 108 5.03 3.07 1.98
C ASP A 108 4.29 2.31 0.86
N PHE A 109 5.03 1.64 -0.02
CA PHE A 109 4.48 0.89 -1.16
C PHE A 109 4.95 -0.58 -1.13
N PRO A 110 4.64 -1.35 -0.07
CA PRO A 110 5.13 -2.72 0.08
C PRO A 110 4.68 -3.64 -1.06
N TYR A 111 3.54 -3.37 -1.69
CA TYR A 111 3.04 -4.14 -2.84
C TYR A 111 3.87 -3.95 -4.11
N LEU A 112 4.68 -2.90 -4.19
CA LEU A 112 5.63 -2.67 -5.28
C LEU A 112 7.05 -3.08 -4.88
N SER A 113 7.46 -2.75 -3.66
CA SER A 113 8.83 -2.98 -3.20
C SER A 113 9.09 -4.42 -2.74
N ARG A 114 8.06 -5.11 -2.25
CA ARG A 114 8.09 -6.48 -1.70
C ARG A 114 6.87 -7.30 -2.18
N PRO A 115 6.67 -7.43 -3.50
CA PRO A 115 5.47 -8.06 -4.07
C PRO A 115 5.31 -9.51 -3.61
N ASP A 116 6.40 -10.26 -3.47
CA ASP A 116 6.37 -11.66 -3.03
C ASP A 116 5.90 -11.81 -1.58
N ASP A 117 6.42 -10.97 -0.66
CA ASP A 117 6.04 -11.00 0.75
C ASP A 117 4.58 -10.57 0.94
N VAL A 118 4.14 -9.54 0.21
CA VAL A 118 2.73 -9.11 0.21
C VAL A 118 1.82 -10.22 -0.33
N THR A 119 2.21 -10.82 -1.47
CA THR A 119 1.47 -11.92 -2.09
C THR A 119 1.36 -13.12 -1.15
N LEU A 120 2.42 -13.46 -0.42
CA LEU A 120 2.40 -14.53 0.57
C LEU A 120 1.31 -14.28 1.62
N HIS A 121 1.25 -13.08 2.19
CA HIS A 121 0.22 -12.75 3.18
C HIS A 121 -1.20 -12.76 2.60
N ILE A 122 -1.39 -12.32 1.36
CA ILE A 122 -2.67 -12.43 0.65
C ILE A 122 -3.05 -13.90 0.47
N VAL A 123 -2.13 -14.76 0.03
CA VAL A 123 -2.40 -16.20 -0.16
C VAL A 123 -2.74 -16.88 1.17
N VAL A 124 -2.02 -16.56 2.25
CA VAL A 124 -2.32 -17.07 3.60
C VAL A 124 -3.71 -16.63 4.06
N HIS A 125 -4.07 -15.38 3.82
CA HIS A 125 -5.40 -14.87 4.11
C HIS A 125 -6.50 -15.62 3.35
N LEU A 126 -6.33 -15.77 2.03
CA LEU A 126 -7.29 -16.47 1.17
C LEU A 126 -7.46 -17.94 1.57
N ARG A 127 -6.37 -18.66 1.86
CA ARG A 127 -6.43 -20.04 2.35
C ARG A 127 -7.19 -20.16 3.66
N ALA A 128 -6.99 -19.21 4.57
CA ALA A 128 -7.72 -19.17 5.83
C ALA A 128 -9.23 -18.87 5.65
N ALA A 129 -9.61 -18.26 4.53
CA ALA A 129 -10.98 -18.06 4.11
C ALA A 129 -11.56 -19.26 3.32
N GLY A 130 -10.78 -20.33 3.13
CA GLY A 130 -11.18 -21.51 2.35
C GLY A 130 -11.00 -21.35 0.83
N VAL A 131 -10.31 -20.29 0.38
CA VAL A 131 -10.00 -20.05 -1.03
C VAL A 131 -8.64 -20.65 -1.34
N PHE A 132 -8.62 -21.65 -2.22
CA PHE A 132 -7.40 -22.36 -2.61
C PHE A 132 -7.04 -22.08 -4.07
N PRO A 133 -5.73 -22.04 -4.42
CA PRO A 133 -5.31 -21.92 -5.81
C PRO A 133 -5.86 -23.08 -6.64
N GLN A 134 -6.37 -22.77 -7.83
CA GLN A 134 -6.71 -23.83 -8.79
C GLN A 134 -5.41 -24.41 -9.35
N ALA A 135 -5.28 -25.74 -9.34
CA ALA A 135 -4.03 -26.46 -9.66
C ALA A 135 -3.45 -26.12 -11.05
N HIS A 136 -4.27 -25.64 -11.99
CA HIS A 136 -3.83 -25.28 -13.34
C HIS A 136 -3.18 -23.89 -13.44
N LEU A 137 -3.35 -23.01 -12.44
CA LEU A 137 -2.78 -21.66 -12.41
C LEU A 137 -1.43 -21.60 -11.66
N THR A 138 -1.04 -22.67 -10.97
CA THR A 138 0.19 -22.75 -10.16
C THR A 138 1.41 -23.24 -10.93
N THR A 139 1.26 -23.61 -12.21
CA THR A 139 2.39 -24.01 -13.05
C THR A 139 3.24 -22.78 -13.35
N ARG A 140 4.38 -22.64 -12.63
CA ARG A 140 5.42 -21.69 -13.04
C ARG A 140 5.76 -21.96 -14.49
N HIS A 141 5.73 -20.92 -15.32
CA HIS A 141 6.12 -20.98 -16.72
C HIS A 141 7.66 -21.04 -16.84
N ASP A 142 8.30 -21.98 -16.14
CA ASP A 142 9.73 -22.25 -16.23
C ASP A 142 9.99 -23.21 -17.40
N LYS A 143 9.79 -22.74 -18.63
CA LYS A 143 10.35 -23.37 -19.83
C LYS A 143 10.74 -22.31 -20.87
N VAL A 144 11.82 -21.58 -20.59
CA VAL A 144 12.69 -21.12 -21.69
C VAL A 144 13.62 -22.29 -21.97
N THR A 145 13.21 -23.16 -22.89
CA THR A 145 14.11 -24.15 -23.47
C THR A 145 15.00 -23.41 -24.47
N HIS A 146 16.28 -23.28 -24.12
CA HIS A 146 17.32 -22.85 -25.02
C HIS A 146 17.61 -24.04 -25.94
N ASN A 147 17.16 -23.99 -27.19
CA ASN A 147 17.62 -24.89 -28.24
C ASN A 147 18.50 -24.06 -29.18
N GLY A 148 19.75 -24.51 -29.31
CA GLY A 148 20.75 -23.94 -30.21
C GLY A 148 20.59 -24.36 -31.66
#